data_AF-A0A0M9E105-F1
#
_entry.id   AF-A0A0M9E105-F1
#
_cell.length_a   1.000
_cell.length_b   1.000
_cell.length_c   1.000
_cell.angle_alpha   90.00
_cell.angle_beta   90.00
_cell.angle_gamma   90.00
#
_symmetry.space_group_name_H-M   'P 1'
#
loop_
_entity.id
_entity.type
_entity.pdbx_description
1 polymer ?
#
loop_
_entity_poly.entity_id
_entity_poly.type
_entity_poly.pdbx_seq_one_letter_code
_entity_poly.pdbx_strand_id
1 'polypeptide(L)'
;MSYLNSSGTINLINNTLSQNKTKGYGGGLYVDINNTTAILNLYNNIIWGNTAETEGGDIYLNGYGSKKNFYNNNVHEIVGTFDFAANNIDVAPLFVNTEKDDYHLGAGSLCINAGTNDAPEIPGLDFDGNPRIGDNTVDIGAYEHSSTDYHPADTNKDWNLTATEVTAYETAWKNGNSWSEGLSQIPMNYLTRAGFLQQSGGAYENAGGAKPLCWIPVD
;
A
#
# COMPACT_ATOMS: atom_id res chain seq x y z
N MET A 1 -11.73 -12.16 -3.21
CA MET A 1 -11.66 -13.32 -2.31
C MET A 1 -10.43 -14.13 -2.68
N SER A 2 -9.51 -14.30 -1.74
CA SER A 2 -8.33 -15.17 -1.90
C SER A 2 -8.56 -16.49 -1.17
N TYR A 3 -8.21 -17.61 -1.80
CA TYR A 3 -8.33 -18.96 -1.23
C TYR A 3 -6.94 -19.58 -1.07
N LEU A 4 -6.62 -20.01 0.15
CA LEU A 4 -5.35 -20.67 0.47
C LEU A 4 -5.59 -22.09 1.00
N ASN A 5 -5.01 -23.09 0.32
CA ASN A 5 -4.93 -24.48 0.78
C ASN A 5 -3.45 -24.88 0.80
N SER A 6 -2.95 -25.36 1.94
CA SER A 6 -1.51 -25.59 2.12
C SER A 6 -1.16 -26.94 2.70
N SER A 7 -0.16 -27.55 2.06
CA SER A 7 0.68 -28.61 2.62
C SER A 7 2.08 -28.12 3.07
N GLY A 8 2.36 -26.80 3.05
CA GLY A 8 3.66 -26.17 3.33
C GLY A 8 3.58 -24.79 4.01
N THR A 9 4.52 -23.88 3.73
CA THR A 9 4.52 -22.51 4.27
C THR A 9 3.77 -21.56 3.33
N ILE A 10 2.85 -20.77 3.87
CA ILE A 10 2.21 -19.65 3.17
C ILE A 10 2.61 -18.34 3.85
N ASN A 11 3.08 -17.38 3.05
CA ASN A 11 3.35 -16.02 3.45
C ASN A 11 2.35 -15.09 2.73
N LEU A 12 1.55 -14.36 3.50
CA LEU A 12 0.78 -13.22 3.00
C LEU A 12 1.28 -11.99 3.76
N ILE A 13 2.06 -11.17 3.06
CA ILE A 13 2.87 -10.10 3.64
C ILE A 13 2.65 -8.81 2.85
N ASN A 14 2.31 -7.71 3.52
CA ASN A 14 2.12 -6.39 2.90
C ASN A 14 1.08 -6.41 1.76
N ASN A 15 -0.10 -7.00 1.99
CA ASN A 15 -1.19 -7.01 1.02
C ASN A 15 -2.37 -6.15 1.50
N THR A 16 -3.15 -5.64 0.55
CA THR A 16 -4.45 -5.02 0.80
C THR A 16 -5.55 -5.86 0.13
N LEU A 17 -6.39 -6.49 0.94
CA LEU A 17 -7.58 -7.23 0.51
C LEU A 17 -8.80 -6.46 1.02
N SER A 18 -9.47 -5.74 0.13
CA SER A 18 -10.61 -4.90 0.50
C SER A 18 -11.73 -4.98 -0.52
N GLN A 19 -12.95 -4.64 -0.07
CA GLN A 19 -14.18 -4.61 -0.88
C GLN A 19 -14.51 -5.93 -1.60
N ASN A 20 -13.96 -7.05 -1.14
CA ASN A 20 -14.32 -8.35 -1.68
C ASN A 20 -15.66 -8.80 -1.12
N LYS A 21 -16.45 -9.49 -1.95
CA LYS A 21 -17.71 -10.10 -1.53
C LYS A 21 -17.76 -11.57 -1.91
N THR A 22 -18.22 -12.40 -0.97
CA THR A 22 -18.51 -13.81 -1.22
C THR A 22 -19.86 -14.22 -0.64
N LYS A 23 -20.48 -15.24 -1.23
CA LYS A 23 -21.67 -15.90 -0.66
C LYS A 23 -21.33 -16.98 0.37
N GLY A 24 -20.05 -17.32 0.49
CA GLY A 24 -19.56 -18.32 1.43
C GLY A 24 -18.89 -17.68 2.64
N TYR A 25 -17.75 -18.22 2.99
CA TYR A 25 -16.91 -17.77 4.09
C TYR A 25 -15.70 -16.97 3.59
N GLY A 26 -15.15 -16.07 4.40
CA GLY A 26 -13.85 -15.44 4.11
C GLY A 26 -13.91 -14.45 2.95
N GLY A 27 -14.66 -13.36 3.10
CA GLY A 27 -14.86 -12.39 2.02
C GLY A 27 -13.55 -11.83 1.48
N GLY A 28 -12.66 -11.41 2.37
CA GLY A 28 -11.29 -11.05 2.05
C GLY A 28 -10.44 -12.29 1.79
N LEU A 29 -10.24 -13.09 2.84
CA LEU A 29 -9.36 -14.24 2.88
C LEU A 29 -10.05 -15.46 3.46
N TYR A 30 -10.08 -16.55 2.68
CA TYR A 30 -10.42 -17.88 3.16
C TYR A 30 -9.16 -18.74 3.24
N VAL A 31 -8.88 -19.29 4.41
CA VAL A 31 -7.73 -20.16 4.66
C VAL A 31 -8.23 -21.50 5.19
N ASP A 32 -7.82 -22.60 4.55
CA ASP A 32 -8.07 -23.95 5.02
C ASP A 32 -6.76 -24.74 5.13
N ILE A 33 -6.40 -25.12 6.36
CA ILE A 33 -5.13 -25.78 6.68
C ILE A 33 -5.40 -27.19 7.19
N ASN A 34 -5.25 -28.19 6.33
CA ASN A 34 -5.50 -29.59 6.67
C ASN A 34 -4.22 -30.43 6.88
N ASN A 35 -3.08 -29.77 7.07
CA ASN A 35 -1.77 -30.40 7.28
C ASN A 35 -1.09 -29.92 8.57
N THR A 36 -0.72 -30.86 9.44
CA THR A 36 -0.06 -30.60 10.73
C THR A 36 1.31 -29.95 10.64
N THR A 37 1.97 -29.96 9.47
CA THR A 37 3.27 -29.31 9.26
C THR A 37 3.19 -27.95 8.59
N ALA A 38 1.99 -27.51 8.17
CA ALA A 38 1.83 -26.24 7.47
C ALA A 38 2.09 -25.04 8.39
N ILE A 39 2.69 -23.99 7.83
CA ILE A 39 2.93 -22.72 8.52
C ILE A 39 2.19 -21.62 7.76
N LEU A 40 1.38 -20.83 8.45
CA LEU A 40 0.74 -19.64 7.93
C LEU A 40 1.39 -18.41 8.57
N ASN A 41 1.88 -17.49 7.75
CA ASN A 41 2.40 -16.20 8.16
C ASN A 41 1.56 -15.09 7.53
N LEU A 42 0.81 -14.37 8.36
CA LEU A 42 0.07 -13.18 7.98
C LEU A 42 0.69 -11.96 8.67
N TYR A 43 1.38 -11.11 7.92
CA TYR A 43 2.05 -9.92 8.44
C TYR A 43 1.74 -8.67 7.63
N ASN A 44 1.59 -7.52 8.28
CA ASN A 44 1.48 -6.21 7.63
C ASN A 44 0.38 -6.13 6.56
N ASN A 45 -0.70 -6.91 6.68
CA ASN A 45 -1.78 -6.86 5.70
C ASN A 45 -2.92 -5.95 6.16
N ILE A 46 -3.56 -5.26 5.23
CA ILE A 46 -4.91 -4.75 5.40
C ILE A 46 -5.88 -5.79 4.83
N ILE A 47 -6.75 -6.33 5.67
CA ILE A 47 -7.86 -7.18 5.23
C ILE A 47 -9.12 -6.55 5.82
N TRP A 48 -9.72 -5.62 5.09
CA TRP A 48 -10.74 -4.72 5.64
C TRP A 48 -11.89 -4.44 4.67
N GLY A 49 -13.10 -4.29 5.20
CA GLY A 49 -14.27 -3.84 4.43
C GLY A 49 -14.73 -4.89 3.42
N ASN A 50 -14.42 -6.16 3.68
CA ASN A 50 -14.89 -7.28 2.88
C ASN A 50 -16.20 -7.83 3.48
N THR A 51 -16.97 -8.56 2.68
CA THR A 51 -18.26 -9.12 3.10
C THR A 51 -18.38 -10.60 2.75
N ALA A 52 -18.92 -11.37 3.69
CA ALA A 52 -19.24 -12.78 3.52
C ALA A 52 -20.70 -13.00 3.93
N GLU A 53 -21.49 -13.68 3.09
CA GLU A 53 -22.88 -14.00 3.44
C GLU A 53 -22.98 -15.06 4.55
N THR A 54 -21.98 -15.94 4.69
CA THR A 54 -21.96 -16.93 5.77
C THR A 54 -21.27 -16.37 7.01
N GLU A 55 -19.93 -16.31 7.04
CA GLU A 55 -19.16 -15.76 8.16
C GLU A 55 -17.73 -15.34 7.72
N GLY A 56 -17.09 -14.47 8.49
CA GLY A 56 -15.70 -14.07 8.26
C GLY A 56 -15.60 -13.13 7.08
N GLY A 57 -16.26 -11.97 7.18
CA GLY A 57 -16.21 -10.89 6.20
C GLY A 57 -14.79 -10.63 5.73
N ASP A 58 -13.85 -10.42 6.65
CA ASP A 58 -12.44 -10.22 6.32
C ASP A 58 -11.65 -11.53 6.24
N ILE A 59 -11.60 -12.30 7.33
CA ILE A 59 -10.87 -13.57 7.38
C ILE A 59 -11.78 -14.70 7.85
N TYR A 60 -11.73 -15.83 7.15
CA TYR A 60 -12.16 -17.12 7.65
C TYR A 60 -11.02 -18.12 7.61
N LEU A 61 -10.64 -18.63 8.77
CA LEU A 61 -9.54 -19.58 8.96
C LEU A 61 -10.07 -20.88 9.56
N ASN A 62 -9.90 -21.96 8.81
CA ASN A 62 -10.21 -23.33 9.22
C ASN A 62 -8.94 -24.20 9.25
N GLY A 63 -8.93 -25.19 10.14
CA GLY A 63 -7.91 -26.25 10.15
C GLY A 63 -6.81 -26.16 11.23
N TYR A 64 -5.77 -26.98 11.09
CA TYR A 64 -4.82 -27.34 12.16
C TYR A 64 -3.34 -27.37 11.70
N GLY A 65 -2.82 -26.25 11.21
CA GLY A 65 -1.39 -26.09 10.89
C GLY A 65 -0.45 -26.19 12.11
N SER A 66 0.86 -26.33 11.85
CA SER A 66 1.91 -26.31 12.88
C SER A 66 2.03 -24.93 13.55
N LYS A 67 1.92 -23.85 12.76
CA LYS A 67 1.96 -22.47 13.23
C LYS A 67 1.06 -21.59 12.39
N LYS A 68 0.25 -20.76 13.04
CA LYS A 68 -0.59 -19.73 12.42
C LYS A 68 -0.23 -18.38 13.05
N ASN A 69 0.73 -17.70 12.44
CA ASN A 69 1.29 -16.42 12.87
C ASN A 69 0.48 -15.26 12.29
N PHE A 70 0.11 -14.29 13.12
CA PHE A 70 -0.75 -13.16 12.75
C PHE A 70 -0.30 -11.87 13.44
N TYR A 71 0.54 -11.08 12.78
CA TYR A 71 1.19 -9.91 13.40
C TYR A 71 1.04 -8.64 12.57
N ASN A 72 0.81 -7.51 13.23
CA ASN A 72 0.78 -6.19 12.57
C ASN A 72 -0.18 -6.13 11.37
N ASN A 73 -1.32 -6.85 11.41
CA ASN A 73 -2.35 -6.74 10.38
C ASN A 73 -3.44 -5.75 10.82
N ASN A 74 -4.12 -5.13 9.86
CA ASN A 74 -5.34 -4.37 10.08
C ASN A 74 -6.57 -5.15 9.59
N VAL A 75 -7.41 -5.62 10.51
CA VAL A 75 -8.51 -6.55 10.21
C VAL A 75 -9.68 -6.35 11.17
N HIS A 76 -10.93 -6.38 10.67
CA HIS A 76 -12.13 -6.23 11.49
C HIS A 76 -12.78 -7.58 11.82
N GLU A 77 -13.19 -8.33 10.80
CA GLU A 77 -14.04 -9.51 10.98
C GLU A 77 -13.27 -10.83 10.77
N ILE A 78 -12.86 -11.47 11.87
CA ILE A 78 -12.07 -12.70 11.86
C ILE A 78 -12.87 -13.88 12.42
N VAL A 79 -12.89 -14.98 11.67
CA VAL A 79 -13.32 -16.30 12.13
C VAL A 79 -12.14 -17.26 12.11
N GLY A 80 -11.98 -18.03 13.20
CA GLY A 80 -10.88 -18.98 13.39
C GLY A 80 -9.94 -18.57 14.53
N THR A 81 -8.81 -19.26 14.67
CA THR A 81 -7.85 -19.00 15.74
C THR A 81 -6.42 -19.03 15.21
N PHE A 82 -5.65 -18.01 15.58
CA PHE A 82 -4.21 -17.94 15.33
C PHE A 82 -3.44 -18.40 16.58
N ASP A 83 -2.32 -19.08 16.38
CA ASP A 83 -1.52 -19.61 17.49
C ASP A 83 -0.70 -18.52 18.15
N PHE A 84 -0.25 -17.54 17.33
CA PHE A 84 0.53 -16.41 17.78
C PHE A 84 0.02 -15.14 17.11
N ALA A 85 -0.38 -14.17 17.92
CA ALA A 85 -0.88 -12.90 17.44
C ALA A 85 -0.47 -11.74 18.33
N ALA A 86 0.04 -10.65 17.74
CA ALA A 86 0.36 -9.42 18.44
C ALA A 86 0.34 -8.22 17.50
N ASN A 87 0.08 -7.02 18.05
CA ASN A 87 0.12 -5.74 17.35
C ASN A 87 -0.81 -5.64 16.12
N ASN A 88 -1.83 -6.48 16.01
CA ASN A 88 -2.88 -6.29 15.02
C ASN A 88 -3.77 -5.11 15.45
N ILE A 89 -4.25 -4.37 14.47
CA ILE A 89 -5.14 -3.22 14.66
C ILE A 89 -6.49 -3.50 14.00
N ASP A 90 -7.53 -2.85 14.52
CA ASP A 90 -8.91 -2.97 14.04
C ASP A 90 -9.46 -1.55 13.87
N VAL A 91 -9.10 -0.92 12.76
CA VAL A 91 -9.44 0.47 12.46
C VAL A 91 -9.67 0.64 10.97
N ALA A 92 -10.60 1.54 10.59
CA ALA A 92 -10.78 1.87 9.19
C ALA A 92 -9.43 2.33 8.59
N PRO A 93 -8.95 1.74 7.47
CA PRO A 93 -7.64 2.06 6.90
C PRO A 93 -7.50 3.50 6.40
N LEU A 94 -8.62 4.24 6.27
CA LEU A 94 -8.68 5.58 5.69
C LEU A 94 -8.07 5.65 4.28
N PHE A 95 -8.55 4.79 3.37
CA PHE A 95 -8.13 4.82 1.97
C PHE A 95 -8.53 6.14 1.29
N VAL A 96 -7.70 6.60 0.34
CA VAL A 96 -7.91 7.85 -0.40
C VAL A 96 -9.21 7.81 -1.22
N ASN A 97 -9.45 6.76 -2.02
CA ASN A 97 -10.68 6.64 -2.80
C ASN A 97 -10.98 5.20 -3.25
N THR A 98 -11.73 4.47 -2.42
CA THR A 98 -12.16 3.10 -2.72
C THR A 98 -13.10 2.96 -3.91
N GLU A 99 -13.86 4.01 -4.28
CA GLU A 99 -14.76 3.98 -5.44
C GLU A 99 -14.02 4.04 -6.78
N LYS A 100 -12.76 4.46 -6.75
CA LYS A 100 -11.86 4.52 -7.91
C LYS A 100 -10.70 3.52 -7.82
N ASP A 101 -10.82 2.53 -6.94
CA ASP A 101 -9.77 1.54 -6.64
C ASP A 101 -8.44 2.16 -6.17
N ASP A 102 -8.50 3.33 -5.53
CA ASP A 102 -7.35 3.97 -4.90
C ASP A 102 -7.29 3.59 -3.41
N TYR A 103 -6.51 2.54 -3.14
CA TYR A 103 -6.28 1.98 -1.81
C TYR A 103 -5.02 2.53 -1.14
N HIS A 104 -4.48 3.67 -1.60
CA HIS A 104 -3.44 4.36 -0.85
C HIS A 104 -3.99 4.84 0.48
N LEU A 105 -3.14 4.87 1.50
CA LEU A 105 -3.48 5.39 2.82
C LEU A 105 -3.58 6.92 2.75
N GLY A 106 -4.71 7.45 3.19
CA GLY A 106 -4.90 8.88 3.36
C GLY A 106 -4.15 9.40 4.60
N ALA A 107 -3.91 10.71 4.62
CA ALA A 107 -3.29 11.38 5.74
C ALA A 107 -4.03 11.08 7.06
N GLY A 108 -3.28 10.69 8.09
CA GLY A 108 -3.82 10.34 9.40
C GLY A 108 -4.28 8.89 9.56
N SER A 109 -4.10 8.04 8.54
CA SER A 109 -4.31 6.59 8.71
C SER A 109 -3.41 6.02 9.79
N LEU A 110 -4.00 5.21 10.68
CA LEU A 110 -3.26 4.46 11.71
C LEU A 110 -2.51 3.25 11.14
N CYS A 111 -2.65 2.96 9.84
CA CYS A 111 -1.86 1.94 9.16
C CYS A 111 -0.46 2.44 8.75
N ILE A 112 -0.25 3.77 8.74
CA ILE A 112 1.03 4.39 8.41
C ILE A 112 2.03 4.13 9.54
N ASN A 113 3.23 3.66 9.21
CA ASN A 113 4.33 3.30 10.11
C ASN A 113 3.93 2.32 11.23
N ALA A 114 2.90 1.48 11.00
CA ALA A 114 2.35 0.57 12.00
C ALA A 114 2.76 -0.90 11.78
N GLY A 115 3.44 -1.20 10.69
CA GLY A 115 3.89 -2.54 10.35
C GLY A 115 5.11 -3.00 11.14
N THR A 116 5.62 -4.18 10.80
CA THR A 116 6.90 -4.70 11.29
C THR A 116 7.87 -4.97 10.15
N ASN A 117 9.09 -4.46 10.28
CA ASN A 117 10.18 -4.72 9.34
C ASN A 117 10.73 -6.15 9.45
N ASP A 118 10.38 -6.88 10.53
CA ASP A 118 10.81 -8.25 10.79
C ASP A 118 9.88 -9.30 10.16
N ALA A 119 8.91 -8.86 9.34
CA ALA A 119 8.04 -9.77 8.60
C ALA A 119 8.88 -10.70 7.69
N PRO A 120 8.49 -11.99 7.56
CA PRO A 120 9.19 -12.89 6.66
C PRO A 120 9.05 -12.39 5.22
N GLU A 121 10.16 -12.34 4.48
CA GLU A 121 10.17 -12.01 3.05
C GLU A 121 9.54 -10.64 2.72
N ILE A 122 9.85 -9.61 3.54
CA ILE A 122 9.42 -8.23 3.22
C ILE A 122 9.89 -7.86 1.80
N PRO A 123 8.98 -7.40 0.92
CA PRO A 123 9.37 -7.07 -0.45
C PRO A 123 10.25 -5.82 -0.45
N GLY A 124 11.16 -5.70 -1.41
CA GLY A 124 12.02 -4.51 -1.52
C GLY A 124 11.26 -3.25 -1.94
N LEU A 125 10.14 -3.43 -2.66
CA LEU A 125 9.31 -2.35 -3.19
C LEU A 125 7.84 -2.54 -2.78
N ASP A 126 7.08 -1.45 -2.81
CA ASP A 126 5.63 -1.46 -2.71
C ASP A 126 4.93 -1.73 -4.06
N PHE A 127 3.59 -1.71 -4.07
CA PHE A 127 2.83 -1.97 -5.29
C PHE A 127 2.99 -0.87 -6.36
N ASP A 128 3.34 0.35 -5.96
CA ASP A 128 3.64 1.49 -6.85
C ASP A 128 5.12 1.51 -7.30
N GLY A 129 5.94 0.60 -6.78
CA GLY A 129 7.37 0.52 -7.06
C GLY A 129 8.23 1.47 -6.21
N ASN A 130 7.69 2.07 -5.16
CA ASN A 130 8.45 2.84 -4.17
C ASN A 130 9.20 1.87 -3.23
N PRO A 131 10.31 2.29 -2.60
CA PRO A 131 10.94 1.51 -1.55
C PRO A 131 9.95 1.13 -0.44
N ARG A 132 9.90 -0.15 -0.06
CA ARG A 132 8.95 -0.65 0.96
C ARG A 132 9.19 -0.08 2.35
N ILE A 133 10.41 0.35 2.67
CA ILE A 133 10.72 1.00 3.94
C ILE A 133 11.23 2.39 3.60
N GLY A 134 10.30 3.33 3.43
CA GLY A 134 10.59 4.74 3.15
C GLY A 134 10.95 5.51 4.41
N ASP A 135 10.10 5.40 5.45
CA ASP A 135 10.14 6.23 6.66
C ASP A 135 10.54 5.43 7.92
N ASN A 136 11.54 4.56 7.79
CA ASN A 136 12.08 3.64 8.82
C ASN A 136 11.16 2.46 9.21
N THR A 137 9.84 2.60 9.19
CA THR A 137 8.90 1.51 9.50
C THR A 137 7.98 1.29 8.31
N VAL A 138 7.75 0.03 7.97
CA VAL A 138 6.81 -0.33 6.90
C VAL A 138 5.37 0.03 7.26
N ASP A 139 4.61 0.50 6.28
CA ASP A 139 3.16 0.65 6.42
C ASP A 139 2.45 -0.73 6.40
N ILE A 140 1.30 -0.80 7.08
CA ILE A 140 0.41 -1.97 6.94
C ILE A 140 -0.35 -1.81 5.63
N GLY A 141 -0.23 -2.80 4.72
CA GLY A 141 -0.91 -2.82 3.43
C GLY A 141 0.02 -2.92 2.23
N ALA A 142 -0.57 -2.77 1.03
CA ALA A 142 0.13 -2.91 -0.25
C ALA A 142 0.98 -1.69 -0.65
N TYR A 143 0.67 -0.51 -0.13
CA TYR A 143 1.25 0.78 -0.53
C TYR A 143 1.93 1.45 0.65
N GLU A 144 3.07 2.11 0.41
CA GLU A 144 3.66 3.02 1.40
C GLU A 144 3.10 4.43 1.21
N HIS A 145 2.80 5.10 2.31
CA HIS A 145 2.46 6.51 2.35
C HIS A 145 3.72 7.35 2.48
N SER A 146 3.94 8.27 1.54
CA SER A 146 5.04 9.24 1.61
C SER A 146 4.54 10.64 1.33
N SER A 147 4.66 11.53 2.32
CA SER A 147 4.28 12.95 2.21
C SER A 147 5.48 13.89 2.05
N THR A 148 6.71 13.36 2.03
CA THR A 148 7.94 14.15 1.96
C THR A 148 8.62 14.11 0.59
N ASP A 149 8.14 13.26 -0.32
CA ASP A 149 8.70 13.21 -1.66
C ASP A 149 8.36 14.46 -2.47
N TYR A 150 9.38 15.09 -3.02
CA TYR A 150 9.25 16.20 -3.97
C TYR A 150 8.87 15.68 -5.35
N HIS A 151 8.19 16.51 -6.14
CA HIS A 151 8.00 16.21 -7.55
C HIS A 151 9.38 16.15 -8.23
N PRO A 152 9.70 15.15 -9.09
CA PRO A 152 11.05 15.03 -9.68
C PRO A 152 11.56 16.24 -10.48
N ALA A 153 10.62 17.06 -10.98
CA ALA A 153 10.94 18.31 -11.67
C ALA A 153 11.40 19.42 -10.72
N ASP A 154 11.09 19.35 -9.42
CA ASP A 154 11.51 20.30 -8.39
C ASP A 154 12.92 19.92 -7.94
N THR A 155 13.90 20.66 -8.45
CA THR A 155 15.33 20.30 -8.33
C THR A 155 15.99 20.92 -7.12
N ASN A 156 15.48 22.07 -6.67
CA ASN A 156 15.94 22.77 -5.46
C ASN A 156 15.21 22.29 -4.20
N LYS A 157 14.13 21.51 -4.34
CA LYS A 157 13.35 20.88 -3.26
C LYS A 157 12.73 21.92 -2.33
N ASP A 158 12.15 22.97 -2.91
CA ASP A 158 11.56 24.09 -2.17
C ASP A 158 10.02 24.11 -2.18
N TRP A 159 9.39 23.03 -2.66
CA TRP A 159 7.93 22.90 -2.79
C TRP A 159 7.29 23.89 -3.77
N ASN A 160 8.08 24.41 -4.71
CA ASN A 160 7.58 25.35 -5.71
C ASN A 160 8.16 25.08 -7.11
N LEU A 161 7.33 24.55 -8.01
CA LEU A 161 7.72 24.28 -9.39
C LEU A 161 7.76 25.55 -10.24
N THR A 162 8.97 26.01 -10.54
CA THR A 162 9.19 27.16 -11.41
C THR A 162 9.04 26.81 -12.89
N ALA A 163 8.78 27.82 -13.73
CA ALA A 163 8.75 27.64 -15.19
C ALA A 163 10.08 27.10 -15.75
N THR A 164 11.22 27.49 -15.15
CA THR A 164 12.55 27.02 -15.53
C THR A 164 12.69 25.51 -15.30
N GLU A 165 12.28 25.04 -14.12
CA GLU A 165 12.34 23.63 -13.75
C GLU A 165 11.45 22.76 -14.63
N VAL A 166 10.19 23.17 -14.83
CA VAL A 166 9.27 22.44 -15.70
C VAL A 166 9.77 22.41 -17.15
N THR A 167 10.33 23.51 -17.65
CA THR A 167 10.92 23.56 -19.01
C THR A 167 12.11 22.63 -19.15
N ALA A 168 12.98 22.55 -18.13
CA ALA A 168 14.12 21.64 -18.13
C ALA A 168 13.66 20.18 -18.10
N TYR A 169 12.66 19.87 -17.28
CA TYR A 169 12.04 18.55 -17.20
C TYR A 169 11.38 18.13 -18.52
N GLU A 170 10.61 19.03 -19.14
CA GLU A 170 9.99 18.84 -20.45
C GLU A 170 11.05 18.61 -21.55
N THR A 171 12.16 19.35 -21.50
CA THR A 171 13.26 19.19 -22.46
C THR A 171 13.92 17.83 -22.35
N ALA A 172 14.17 17.34 -21.13
CA ALA A 172 14.68 15.98 -20.93
C ALA A 172 13.69 14.92 -21.42
N TRP A 173 12.40 15.08 -21.13
CA TRP A 173 11.36 14.17 -21.60
C TRP A 173 11.32 14.10 -23.14
N LYS A 174 11.30 15.26 -23.82
CA LYS A 174 11.31 15.35 -25.29
C LYS A 174 12.51 14.66 -25.93
N ASN A 175 13.66 14.73 -25.27
CA ASN A 175 14.91 14.13 -25.74
C ASN A 175 15.04 12.64 -25.35
N GLY A 176 14.10 12.08 -24.58
CA GLY A 176 14.18 10.72 -24.07
C GLY A 176 15.32 10.51 -23.05
N ASN A 177 15.78 11.59 -22.41
CA ASN A 177 16.85 11.55 -21.43
C ASN A 177 16.33 11.07 -20.08
N SER A 178 17.18 10.39 -19.33
CA SER A 178 16.96 10.17 -17.89
C SER A 178 17.02 11.49 -17.12
N TRP A 179 16.26 11.57 -16.03
CA TRP A 179 16.34 12.68 -15.08
C TRP A 179 17.15 12.26 -13.87
N SER A 180 17.95 13.18 -13.31
CA SER A 180 18.83 12.87 -12.17
C SER A 180 18.06 12.58 -10.89
N GLU A 181 16.86 13.15 -10.76
CA GLU A 181 15.96 12.93 -9.64
C GLU A 181 14.78 12.06 -10.12
N GLY A 182 14.45 10.98 -9.41
CA GLY A 182 13.30 10.13 -9.72
C GLY A 182 13.56 9.05 -10.78
N LEU A 183 12.56 8.80 -11.63
CA LEU A 183 12.53 7.64 -12.54
C LEU A 183 13.53 7.77 -13.69
N SER A 184 14.10 6.63 -14.11
CA SER A 184 15.12 6.54 -15.18
C SER A 184 14.62 7.02 -16.55
N GLN A 185 13.31 7.05 -16.77
CA GLN A 185 12.66 7.75 -17.87
C GLN A 185 11.51 8.56 -17.29
N ILE A 186 11.33 9.80 -17.77
CA ILE A 186 10.24 10.66 -17.34
C ILE A 186 8.92 10.13 -17.93
N PRO A 187 7.94 9.72 -17.11
CA PRO A 187 6.63 9.33 -17.62
C PRO A 187 5.81 10.56 -18.05
N MET A 188 4.97 10.42 -19.08
CA MET A 188 4.14 11.53 -19.58
C MET A 188 3.18 12.10 -18.51
N ASN A 189 2.65 11.24 -17.63
CA ASN A 189 1.78 11.67 -16.52
C ASN A 189 2.54 12.50 -15.48
N TYR A 190 3.82 12.24 -15.22
CA TYR A 190 4.66 13.07 -14.36
C TYR A 190 4.93 14.44 -15.00
N LEU A 191 5.28 14.47 -16.29
CA LEU A 191 5.46 15.73 -17.02
C LEU A 191 4.16 16.57 -17.00
N THR A 192 3.03 15.91 -17.27
CA THR A 192 1.72 16.59 -17.26
C THR A 192 1.39 17.11 -15.86
N ARG A 193 1.74 16.38 -14.80
CA ARG A 193 1.56 16.85 -13.42
C ARG A 193 2.43 18.07 -13.12
N ALA A 194 3.70 18.06 -13.52
CA ALA A 194 4.60 19.20 -13.36
C ALA A 194 4.02 20.47 -14.01
N GLY A 195 3.55 20.33 -15.25
CA GLY A 195 2.90 21.44 -15.99
C GLY A 195 1.62 21.94 -15.31
N PHE A 196 0.80 21.03 -14.78
CA PHE A 196 -0.41 21.39 -14.04
C PHE A 196 -0.09 22.18 -12.75
N LEU A 197 0.88 21.71 -11.97
CA LEU A 197 1.30 22.38 -10.73
C LEU A 197 1.85 23.78 -11.01
N GLN A 198 2.70 23.92 -12.03
CA GLN A 198 3.24 25.21 -12.45
C GLN A 198 2.14 26.17 -12.95
N GLN A 199 1.16 25.69 -13.70
CA GLN A 199 0.02 26.50 -14.13
C GLN A 199 -0.90 26.90 -12.97
N SER A 200 -0.84 26.17 -11.85
CA SER A 200 -1.60 26.44 -10.63
C SER A 200 -0.85 27.34 -9.64
N GLY A 201 0.22 28.01 -10.07
CA GLY A 201 0.99 28.94 -9.23
C GLY A 201 2.34 28.41 -8.75
N GLY A 202 2.67 27.14 -9.04
CA GLY A 202 3.97 26.53 -8.75
C GLY A 202 4.06 25.93 -7.36
N ALA A 203 3.51 26.57 -6.33
CA ALA A 203 3.48 26.04 -4.96
C ALA A 203 2.63 24.76 -4.88
N TYR A 204 3.18 23.72 -4.23
CA TYR A 204 2.52 22.42 -4.12
C TYR A 204 2.88 21.71 -2.82
N GLU A 205 2.12 20.68 -2.48
CA GLU A 205 2.38 19.76 -1.37
C GLU A 205 2.19 18.31 -1.82
N ASN A 206 2.67 17.35 -1.03
CA ASN A 206 2.47 15.92 -1.29
C ASN A 206 1.46 15.33 -0.29
N ALA A 207 0.28 14.95 -0.79
CA ALA A 207 -0.81 14.38 -0.01
C ALA A 207 -0.62 12.88 0.35
N GLY A 208 0.47 12.25 -0.09
CA GLY A 208 0.85 10.87 0.24
C GLY A 208 -0.01 9.76 -0.37
N GLY A 209 -0.66 10.03 -1.50
CA GLY A 209 -1.34 9.04 -2.33
C GLY A 209 -0.51 8.55 -3.53
N ALA A 210 -1.20 8.03 -4.55
CA ALA A 210 -0.57 7.53 -5.78
C ALA A 210 0.24 8.61 -6.51
N LYS A 211 1.47 8.30 -6.91
CA LYS A 211 2.28 9.20 -7.74
C LYS A 211 1.84 9.09 -9.23
N PRO A 212 1.79 10.21 -9.98
CA PRO A 212 2.16 11.57 -9.58
C PRO A 212 0.99 12.40 -9.01
N LEU A 213 -0.19 11.83 -8.81
CA LEU A 213 -1.38 12.59 -8.41
C LEU A 213 -1.32 13.10 -6.97
N CYS A 214 -0.47 12.51 -6.13
CA CYS A 214 -0.23 12.93 -4.75
C CYS A 214 0.27 14.38 -4.63
N TRP A 215 1.01 14.90 -5.61
CA TRP A 215 1.50 16.28 -5.58
C TRP A 215 0.40 17.24 -5.99
N ILE A 216 -0.22 17.97 -5.06
CA ILE A 216 -1.37 18.85 -5.31
C ILE A 216 -0.98 20.33 -5.14
N PRO A 217 -1.61 21.28 -5.85
CA PRO A 217 -1.36 22.71 -5.63
C PRO A 217 -1.70 23.12 -4.20
N VAL A 218 -0.95 24.08 -3.65
CA VAL A 218 -1.30 24.78 -2.40
C VAL A 218 -2.09 26.03 -2.78
N ASP A 219 -3.25 26.22 -2.15
CA ASP A 219 -4.12 27.40 -2.33
C ASP A 219 -3.52 28.70 -1.76
#